data_AF-A0A432U2M7-F1
#
_entry.id   AF-A0A432U2M7-F1
#
_cell.length_a   1.000
_cell.length_b   1.000
_cell.length_c   1.000
_cell.angle_alpha   90.00
_cell.angle_beta   90.00
_cell.angle_gamma   90.00
#
_symmetry.space_group_name_H-M   'P 1'
#
loop_
_entity.id
_entity.type
_entity.pdbx_description
1 polymer ?
#
loop_
_entity_poly.entity_id
_entity_poly.type
_entity_poly.pdbx_seq_one_letter_code
_entity_poly.pdbx_strand_id
1 'polypeptide(L)'
;IVPSPYIQQGKIVLNIANEATSALVISNETVSFKARFDGKSQTISVPTEAILTIYAGENGEGMFFETGAQNTEQNNEQKPNLTLLD
;
A
#
# COMPACT_ATOMS: atom_id res chain seq x y z
N ILE A 1 2.53 -1.34 -13.13
CA ILE A 1 1.80 -1.18 -14.40
C ILE A 1 0.40 -0.65 -14.10
N VAL A 2 0.11 0.56 -14.59
CA VAL A 2 -1.21 1.22 -14.51
C VAL A 2 -1.48 1.95 -15.83
N PRO A 3 -2.74 2.23 -16.20
CA PRO A 3 -3.05 2.88 -17.46
C PRO A 3 -2.71 4.38 -17.39
N SER A 4 -1.70 4.82 -18.14
CA SER A 4 -1.17 6.19 -18.11
C SER A 4 -2.21 7.32 -18.27
N PRO A 5 -3.28 7.19 -19.07
CA PRO A 5 -4.29 8.25 -19.22
C PRO A 5 -5.02 8.65 -17.93
N TYR A 6 -5.00 7.79 -16.90
CA TYR A 6 -5.68 8.03 -15.62
C TYR A 6 -4.74 8.57 -14.55
N ILE A 7 -3.47 8.81 -14.88
CA ILE A 7 -2.50 9.42 -13.99
C ILE A 7 -2.71 10.93 -14.00
N GLN A 8 -2.91 11.50 -12.81
CA GLN A 8 -3.06 12.93 -12.59
C GLN A 8 -1.97 13.39 -11.61
N GLN A 9 -1.19 14.40 -12.00
CA GLN A 9 -0.10 14.94 -11.17
C GLN A 9 0.87 13.86 -10.65
N GLY A 10 1.16 12.85 -11.49
CA GLY A 10 2.05 11.74 -11.14
C GLY A 10 1.43 10.70 -10.19
N LYS A 11 0.14 10.79 -9.87
CA LYS A 11 -0.57 9.88 -8.97
C LYS A 11 -1.79 9.27 -9.67
N ILE A 12 -2.23 8.12 -9.18
CA ILE A 12 -3.47 7.47 -9.61
C ILE A 12 -4.21 6.95 -8.38
N VAL A 13 -5.52 7.17 -8.33
CA VAL A 13 -6.41 6.56 -7.35
C VAL A 13 -7.02 5.31 -7.98
N LEU A 14 -6.95 4.21 -7.26
CA LEU A 14 -7.43 2.90 -7.72
C LEU A 14 -8.49 2.40 -6.75
N ASN A 15 -9.67 2.11 -7.27
CA ASN A 15 -10.71 1.45 -6.50
C ASN A 15 -10.38 -0.05 -6.44
N ILE A 16 -10.11 -0.56 -5.24
CA ILE A 16 -9.80 -1.98 -4.97
C ILE A 16 -10.96 -2.73 -4.28
N ALA A 17 -12.15 -2.13 -4.21
CA ALA A 17 -13.33 -2.81 -3.71
C ALA A 17 -13.65 -4.06 -4.56
N ASN A 18 -14.29 -5.05 -3.94
CA ASN A 18 -14.68 -6.29 -4.60
C ASN A 18 -15.60 -6.04 -5.81
N GLU A 19 -16.44 -5.01 -5.76
CA GLU A 19 -17.34 -4.64 -6.86
C GLU A 19 -16.60 -4.04 -8.08
N ALA A 20 -15.43 -3.45 -7.87
CA ALA A 20 -14.65 -2.77 -8.90
C ALA A 20 -13.54 -3.64 -9.50
N THR A 21 -13.21 -4.77 -8.85
CA THR A 21 -12.04 -5.57 -9.19
C THR A 21 -12.35 -7.06 -9.24
N SER A 22 -11.42 -7.83 -9.84
CA SER A 22 -11.40 -9.28 -9.76
C SER A 22 -9.96 -9.77 -9.65
N ALA A 23 -9.77 -10.96 -9.10
CA ALA A 23 -8.44 -11.54 -8.87
C ALA A 23 -7.50 -10.59 -8.10
N LEU A 24 -8.02 -9.94 -7.06
CA LEU A 24 -7.22 -9.11 -6.16
C LEU A 24 -6.23 -9.99 -5.40
N VAL A 25 -4.95 -9.68 -5.53
CA VAL A 25 -3.83 -10.28 -4.81
C VAL A 25 -3.06 -9.14 -4.16
N ILE A 26 -2.92 -9.22 -2.84
CA ILE A 26 -2.12 -8.31 -2.03
C ILE A 26 -0.94 -9.13 -1.50
N SER A 27 0.26 -8.86 -2.00
CA SER A 27 1.51 -9.46 -1.52
C SER A 27 2.43 -8.38 -0.95
N ASN A 28 3.55 -8.80 -0.37
CA ASN A 28 4.54 -7.87 0.16
C ASN A 28 5.18 -7.02 -0.94
N GLU A 29 5.33 -7.59 -2.13
CA GLU A 29 5.99 -6.96 -3.28
C GLU A 29 5.02 -6.11 -4.10
N THR A 30 3.79 -6.61 -4.31
CA THR A 30 2.82 -5.94 -5.19
C THR A 30 1.38 -6.12 -4.75
N VAL A 31 0.57 -5.11 -5.05
CA VAL A 31 -0.89 -5.22 -5.14
C VAL A 31 -1.29 -5.36 -6.59
N SER A 32 -1.96 -6.45 -6.96
CA SER A 32 -2.39 -6.71 -8.33
C SER A 32 -3.86 -7.13 -8.40
N PHE A 33 -4.54 -6.74 -9.47
CA PHE A 33 -5.95 -7.04 -9.70
C PHE A 33 -6.32 -6.80 -11.16
N LYS A 34 -7.49 -7.27 -11.58
CA LYS A 34 -8.10 -6.90 -12.86
C LYS A 34 -9.22 -5.90 -12.60
N ALA A 35 -9.25 -4.82 -13.36
CA ALA A 35 -10.29 -3.79 -13.30
C ALA A 35 -10.64 -3.28 -14.69
N ARG A 36 -11.72 -2.50 -14.80
CA ARG A 36 -12.15 -1.91 -16.08
C ARG A 36 -11.82 -0.43 -16.11
N PHE A 37 -11.16 -0.01 -17.19
CA PHE A 37 -10.87 1.39 -17.50
C PHE A 37 -11.49 1.70 -18.85
N ASP A 38 -12.43 2.64 -18.90
CA ASP A 38 -13.23 2.94 -20.10
C ASP A 38 -13.85 1.68 -20.73
N GLY A 39 -14.43 0.85 -19.87
CA GLY A 39 -15.04 -0.42 -20.27
C GLY A 39 -14.05 -1.50 -20.73
N LYS A 40 -12.73 -1.26 -20.78
CA LYS A 40 -11.73 -2.27 -21.15
C LYS A 40 -11.13 -2.93 -19.93
N SER A 41 -11.13 -4.26 -19.89
CA SER A 41 -10.49 -5.04 -18.82
C SER A 41 -8.97 -4.90 -18.91
N GLN A 42 -8.32 -4.53 -17.81
CA GLN A 42 -6.88 -4.39 -17.71
C GLN A 42 -6.37 -5.00 -16.41
N THR A 43 -5.18 -5.59 -16.47
CA THR A 43 -4.47 -6.05 -15.27
C THR A 43 -3.65 -4.90 -14.71
N ILE A 44 -3.87 -4.61 -13.44
CA ILE A 44 -3.16 -3.63 -12.64
C ILE A 44 -2.16 -4.36 -11.74
N SER A 45 -0.98 -3.79 -11.60
CA SER A 45 0.04 -4.26 -10.66
C SER A 45 0.83 -3.06 -10.15
N VAL A 46 0.80 -2.83 -8.86
CA VAL A 46 1.43 -1.69 -8.20
C VAL A 46 2.41 -2.23 -7.17
N PRO A 47 3.71 -1.90 -7.23
CA PRO A 47 4.64 -2.22 -6.16
C PRO A 47 4.17 -1.62 -4.83
N THR A 48 4.27 -2.37 -3.74
CA THR A 48 3.80 -1.89 -2.42
C THR A 48 4.50 -0.60 -1.99
N GLU A 49 5.79 -0.46 -2.34
CA GLU A 49 6.60 0.75 -2.09
C GLU A 49 6.07 2.02 -2.80
N ALA A 50 5.25 1.86 -3.85
CA ALA A 50 4.65 2.98 -4.58
C ALA A 50 3.28 3.41 -4.01
N ILE A 51 2.75 2.71 -3.01
CA ILE A 51 1.44 2.99 -2.41
C ILE A 51 1.61 4.07 -1.34
N LEU A 52 0.95 5.21 -1.55
CA LEU A 52 1.04 6.36 -0.64
C LEU A 52 0.00 6.32 0.49
N THR A 53 -1.18 5.80 0.21
CA THR A 53 -2.32 5.82 1.13
C THR A 53 -3.34 4.75 0.77
N ILE A 54 -4.08 4.30 1.77
CA ILE A 54 -5.32 3.53 1.62
C ILE A 54 -6.40 4.24 2.42
N TYR A 55 -7.58 4.42 1.83
CA TYR A 55 -8.70 5.09 2.47
C TYR A 55 -10.04 4.55 1.96
N ALA A 56 -11.06 4.75 2.78
CA ALA A 56 -12.46 4.48 2.51
C ALA A 56 -13.02 5.57 1.59
N GLY A 57 -13.60 5.16 0.46
CA GLY A 57 -14.07 6.09 -0.56
C GLY A 57 -15.27 6.94 -0.13
N GLU A 58 -16.00 6.53 0.92
CA GLU A 58 -17.24 7.18 1.34
C GLU A 58 -17.00 8.39 2.26
N ASN A 59 -15.99 8.30 3.13
CA ASN A 59 -15.72 9.30 4.17
C ASN A 59 -14.26 9.77 4.19
N GLY A 60 -13.38 9.17 3.39
CA GLY A 60 -11.96 9.52 3.33
C GLY A 60 -11.13 9.03 4.53
N GLU A 61 -11.71 8.25 5.44
CA GLU A 61 -10.95 7.68 6.56
C GLU A 61 -9.96 6.64 6.06
N GLY A 62 -8.75 6.67 6.59
CA GLY A 62 -7.68 5.82 6.11
C GLY A 62 -6.35 6.09 6.77
N MET A 63 -5.29 5.62 6.13
CA MET A 63 -3.93 5.83 6.58
C MET A 63 -3.00 6.19 5.43
N PHE A 64 -1.96 6.95 5.76
CA PHE A 64 -0.83 7.22 4.88
C PHE A 64 0.28 6.23 5.21
N PHE A 65 0.99 5.78 4.19
CA PHE A 65 2.23 5.02 4.37
C PHE A 65 3.41 5.99 4.37
N GLU A 66 4.33 5.80 5.29
CA GLU A 66 5.55 6.59 5.35
C GLU A 66 6.49 6.18 4.20
N THR A 67 6.71 7.09 3.26
CA THR A 67 7.70 6.89 2.19
C THR A 67 9.09 7.19 2.74
N GLY A 68 9.67 6.25 3.47
CA GLY A 68 11.04 6.40 3.95
C GLY A 68 11.23 6.12 5.43
N ALA A 69 11.00 4.89 5.83
CA ALA A 69 11.90 4.24 6.76
C ALA A 69 11.99 2.79 6.30
N GLN A 70 13.18 2.40 5.88
CA GLN A 70 13.65 1.06 6.21
C GLN A 70 13.14 0.75 7.62
N ASN A 71 12.62 -0.45 7.85
CA ASN A 71 12.76 -1.05 9.17
C ASN A 71 14.26 -1.02 9.52
N THR A 72 14.79 0.11 9.99
CA THR A 72 15.57 0.07 11.20
C THR A 72 14.59 -0.46 12.21
N GLU A 73 14.52 -1.79 12.29
CA GLU A 73 14.48 -2.43 13.58
C GLU A 73 15.47 -1.66 14.44
N GLN A 74 14.95 -0.69 15.20
CA GLN A 74 15.66 -0.20 16.35
C GLN A 74 15.76 -1.43 17.23
N ASN A 75 16.90 -2.12 17.09
CA ASN A 75 17.42 -3.02 18.08
C ASN A 75 17.55 -2.18 19.37
N ASN A 76 16.43 -2.06 20.10
CA ASN A 76 16.42 -1.76 21.51
C ASN A 76 16.64 -3.10 22.23
N GLU A 77 17.82 -3.71 22.06
CA GLU A 77 18.42 -4.52 23.11
C GLU A 77 18.78 -3.59 24.28
N GLN A 78 17.76 -3.04 24.94
CA GLN A 78 17.90 -2.67 26.34
C GLN A 78 17.99 -3.99 27.11
N LYS A 79 19.19 -4.58 27.14
CA LYS A 79 19.51 -5.60 28.14
C LYS A 79 19.26 -4.95 29.51
N PRO A 80 18.32 -5.46 30.32
CA PRO A 80 18.12 -4.89 31.64
C PRO A 80 19.42 -5.08 32.42
N ASN A 81 19.99 -3.97 32.92
CA ASN A 81 21.05 -4.04 33.91
C ASN A 81 20.42 -4.57 35.20
N LEU A 82 20.56 -5.88 35.43
CA LEU A 82 20.26 -6.47 36.73
C LEU A 82 21.42 -6.12 37.66
N THR A 83 21.29 -5.03 38.40
CA THR A 83 22.13 -4.81 39.57
C THR A 83 21.63 -5.76 40.66
N LEU A 84 22.45 -6.73 41.05
CA LEU A 84 22.20 -7.50 42.25
C LEU A 84 22.22 -6.52 43.44
N LEU A 85 21.14 -6.46 44.20
CA LEU A 85 21.15 -5.79 45.49
C LEU A 85 21.94 -6.70 46.45
N ASP A 86 23.05 -6.20 46.98
CA ASP A 86 23.83 -6.90 48.02
C ASP A 86 22.99 -7.18 49.28
#